data_AF-A0ABC8V9D3-F1
#
_entry.id   AF-A0ABC8V9D3-F1
#
_cell.length_a   1.000
_cell.length_b   1.000
_cell.length_c   1.000
_cell.angle_alpha   90.00
_cell.angle_beta   90.00
_cell.angle_gamma   90.00
#
_symmetry.space_group_name_H-M   'P 1'
#
loop_
_entity.id
_entity.type
_entity.pdbx_description
1 polymer ?
#
loop_
_entity_poly.entity_id
_entity_poly.type
_entity_poly.pdbx_seq_one_letter_code
_entity_poly.pdbx_strand_id
1 'polypeptide(L)'
;MDLQLLVRVRSYFSLPDGGPKTWQQESLQERKHTVIMVHFKNRYMVMEVFIDAGRGECDPVILTQFNIAKVIKDSIQLHFGECGLAASLGSLQVKYVNPVTKVCIIRVSREDHQKVWTAITMVRCIGKIPVSFNLLDVSGSIRACKTAAIECDEAKFEQYKLAAGDRITPDIIQTVQTCFDKIRGLES
;
A
#
# COMPACT_ATOMS: atom_id res chain seq x y z
N MET A 1 -13.53 -27.21 12.70
CA MET A 1 -14.94 -27.54 12.39
C MET A 1 -15.23 -26.98 11.01
N ASP A 2 -14.88 -27.75 9.98
CA ASP A 2 -15.08 -27.40 8.58
C ASP A 2 -16.53 -27.72 8.16
N LEU A 3 -17.32 -26.71 7.83
CA LEU A 3 -18.60 -26.91 7.14
C LEU A 3 -18.34 -26.97 5.63
N GLN A 4 -18.21 -28.18 5.09
CA GLN A 4 -18.28 -28.42 3.65
C GLN A 4 -19.75 -28.35 3.19
N LEU A 5 -20.12 -27.26 2.52
CA LEU A 5 -21.41 -27.20 1.82
C LEU A 5 -21.24 -27.81 0.42
N LEU A 6 -21.68 -29.06 0.29
CA LEU A 6 -21.67 -29.84 -0.96
C LEU A 6 -22.85 -29.41 -1.85
N VAL A 7 -22.66 -28.43 -2.73
CA VAL A 7 -23.67 -28.11 -3.75
C VAL A 7 -23.49 -29.06 -4.94
N ARG A 8 -24.40 -30.04 -5.05
CA ARG A 8 -24.41 -31.06 -6.10
C ARG A 8 -25.24 -30.58 -7.29
N VAL A 9 -24.61 -29.98 -8.29
CA VAL A 9 -25.28 -29.63 -9.55
C VAL A 9 -25.19 -30.82 -10.52
N ARG A 10 -26.33 -31.28 -11.01
CA ARG A 10 -26.46 -32.43 -11.91
C ARG A 10 -26.81 -31.91 -13.30
N SER A 11 -25.83 -31.85 -14.20
CA SER A 11 -26.07 -31.46 -15.60
C SER A 11 -26.34 -32.70 -16.46
N TYR A 12 -27.41 -32.65 -17.23
CA TYR A 12 -27.74 -33.64 -18.25
C TYR A 12 -27.67 -32.95 -19.61
N PHE A 13 -26.89 -33.50 -20.54
CA PHE A 13 -26.79 -33.00 -21.91
C PHE A 13 -27.47 -33.98 -22.87
N SER A 14 -28.15 -33.47 -23.90
CA SER A 14 -28.69 -34.29 -24.99
C SER A 14 -27.80 -34.15 -26.21
N LEU A 15 -27.31 -35.28 -26.76
CA LEU A 15 -26.62 -35.27 -28.05
C LEU A 15 -27.62 -35.11 -29.21
N PRO A 16 -27.27 -34.32 -30.23
CA PRO A 16 -28.05 -34.26 -31.46
C PRO A 16 -27.62 -35.40 -32.36
N ASP A 17 -28.32 -36.54 -32.34
CA ASP A 17 -28.50 -37.42 -33.51
C ASP A 17 -29.53 -38.53 -33.20
N GLY A 18 -30.42 -38.76 -34.17
CA GLY A 18 -31.72 -39.44 -34.01
C GLY A 18 -31.69 -40.96 -33.84
N GLY A 19 -31.27 -41.44 -32.66
CA GLY A 19 -31.45 -42.83 -32.19
C GLY A 19 -32.04 -42.93 -30.77
N PRO A 20 -32.43 -44.13 -30.29
CA PRO A 20 -33.01 -44.29 -28.95
C PRO A 20 -32.03 -43.84 -27.86
N LYS A 21 -32.51 -42.92 -27.02
CA LYS A 21 -31.71 -42.14 -26.05
C LYS A 21 -31.06 -43.06 -25.00
N THR A 22 -29.76 -43.29 -25.11
CA THR A 22 -28.95 -43.89 -24.05
C THR A 22 -28.22 -42.78 -23.28
N TRP A 23 -28.43 -42.71 -21.96
CA TRP A 23 -27.77 -41.73 -21.11
C TRP A 23 -26.39 -42.26 -20.70
N GLN A 24 -25.32 -41.67 -21.23
CA GLN A 24 -23.97 -41.95 -20.73
C GLN A 24 -23.61 -41.02 -19.58
N GLN A 25 -23.08 -41.62 -18.50
CA GLN A 25 -22.61 -40.93 -17.30
C GLN A 25 -21.13 -40.57 -17.52
N GLU A 26 -20.84 -39.28 -17.72
CA GLU A 26 -19.47 -38.78 -17.80
C GLU A 26 -18.83 -38.80 -16.41
N SER A 27 -17.62 -39.35 -16.31
CA SER A 27 -16.85 -39.42 -15.07
C SER A 27 -16.47 -38.01 -14.58
N LEU A 28 -17.04 -37.65 -13.42
CA LEU A 28 -16.88 -36.39 -12.69
C LEU A 28 -15.40 -36.02 -12.50
N GLN A 29 -14.93 -35.01 -13.21
CA GLN A 29 -13.71 -34.30 -12.80
C GLN A 29 -14.08 -33.37 -11.64
N GLU A 30 -13.73 -33.80 -10.42
CA GLU A 30 -13.84 -32.99 -9.19
C GLU A 30 -13.01 -31.70 -9.33
N ARG A 31 -13.64 -30.62 -9.77
CA ARG A 31 -13.08 -29.28 -9.61
C ARG A 31 -13.22 -28.90 -8.14
N LYS A 32 -12.12 -29.00 -7.39
CA LYS A 32 -11.98 -28.39 -6.07
C LYS A 32 -12.23 -26.88 -6.22
N HIS A 33 -13.45 -26.43 -5.96
CA HIS A 33 -13.71 -25.03 -5.73
C HIS A 33 -13.17 -24.69 -4.35
N THR A 34 -11.94 -24.18 -4.32
CA THR A 34 -11.36 -23.57 -3.13
C THR A 34 -12.23 -22.37 -2.79
N VAL A 35 -13.12 -22.52 -1.81
CA VAL A 35 -13.81 -21.39 -1.19
C VAL A 35 -12.71 -20.56 -0.54
N ILE A 36 -12.31 -19.48 -1.21
CA ILE A 36 -11.26 -18.61 -0.71
C ILE A 36 -11.85 -17.95 0.54
N MET A 37 -11.39 -18.31 1.73
CA MET A 37 -11.72 -17.54 2.92
C MET A 37 -11.25 -16.11 2.68
N VAL A 38 -12.19 -15.17 2.65
CA VAL A 38 -11.93 -13.77 2.32
C VAL A 38 -11.34 -13.10 3.56
N HIS A 39 -10.07 -13.36 3.83
CA HIS A 39 -9.35 -12.63 4.86
C HIS A 39 -8.99 -11.26 4.29
N PHE A 40 -9.34 -10.19 5.02
CA PHE A 40 -9.01 -8.84 4.60
C PHE A 40 -7.49 -8.66 4.62
N LYS A 41 -6.87 -8.74 3.44
CA LYS A 41 -5.41 -8.77 3.32
C LYS A 41 -4.90 -7.37 3.00
N ASN A 42 -3.99 -6.89 3.83
CA ASN A 42 -3.39 -5.57 3.67
C ASN A 42 -2.08 -5.67 2.87
N ARG A 43 -1.78 -4.62 2.11
CA ARG A 43 -0.48 -4.34 1.54
C ARG A 43 0.12 -3.13 2.24
N TYR A 44 1.45 -3.11 2.30
CA TYR A 44 2.23 -2.02 2.84
C TYR A 44 3.08 -1.45 1.71
N MET A 45 3.07 -0.14 1.56
CA MET A 45 3.87 0.58 0.57
C MET A 45 4.89 1.42 1.31
N VAL A 46 6.15 1.31 0.89
CA VAL A 46 7.22 2.20 1.30
C VAL A 46 7.37 3.24 0.19
N MET A 47 7.21 4.49 0.55
CA MET A 47 7.27 5.61 -0.40
C MET A 47 8.26 6.66 0.05
N GLU A 48 8.84 7.33 -0.93
CA GLU A 48 9.73 8.45 -0.75
C GLU A 48 9.03 9.73 -1.23
N VAL A 49 9.20 10.81 -0.47
CA VAL A 49 8.64 12.13 -0.79
C VAL A 49 9.76 13.05 -1.28
N PHE A 50 9.67 13.47 -2.52
CA PHE A 50 10.51 14.52 -3.09
C PHE A 50 9.82 15.86 -2.95
N ILE A 51 10.56 16.85 -2.44
CA ILE A 51 10.09 18.22 -2.28
C ILE A 51 10.91 19.08 -3.23
N ASP A 52 10.24 19.74 -4.18
CA ASP A 52 10.90 20.65 -5.11
C ASP A 52 10.94 22.04 -4.48
N ALA A 53 12.10 22.41 -3.93
CA ALA A 53 12.30 23.69 -3.22
C ALA A 53 12.51 24.89 -4.17
N GLY A 54 12.22 24.75 -5.48
CA GLY A 54 12.50 25.79 -6.47
C GLY A 54 11.54 26.99 -6.47
N ARG A 55 10.45 26.97 -5.69
CA ARG A 55 9.37 27.97 -5.75
C ARG A 55 8.79 28.39 -4.39
N GLY A 56 9.62 28.89 -3.49
CA GLY A 56 9.15 29.68 -2.36
C GLY A 56 9.49 29.12 -1.00
N GLU A 57 9.58 30.05 -0.06
CA GLU A 57 10.06 29.98 1.31
C GLU A 57 9.79 28.63 1.99
N CYS A 58 10.88 27.98 2.40
CA CYS A 58 10.86 26.74 3.14
C CYS A 58 10.38 27.00 4.57
N ASP A 59 9.08 27.21 4.75
CA ASP A 59 8.45 26.78 6.00
C ASP A 59 8.78 25.29 6.12
N PRO A 60 9.31 24.79 7.25
CA PRO A 60 9.49 23.37 7.43
C PRO A 60 8.08 22.77 7.46
N VAL A 61 7.56 22.35 6.30
CA VAL A 61 6.34 21.54 6.27
C VAL A 61 6.67 20.33 7.12
N ILE A 62 6.03 20.30 8.29
CA ILE A 62 6.12 19.20 9.21
C ILE A 62 5.54 18.03 8.44
N LEU A 63 6.42 17.20 7.86
CA LEU A 63 6.09 15.93 7.21
C LEU A 63 5.48 15.05 8.31
N THR A 64 4.22 15.32 8.58
CA THR A 64 3.46 14.70 9.65
C THR A 64 2.64 13.61 9.02
N GLN A 65 2.46 12.52 9.75
CA GLN A 65 1.57 11.43 9.37
C GLN A 65 0.17 11.95 8.99
N PHE A 66 -0.32 12.96 9.70
CA PHE A 66 -1.60 13.61 9.42
C PHE A 66 -1.65 14.31 8.07
N ASN A 67 -0.63 15.11 7.72
CA ASN A 67 -0.60 15.86 6.46
C ASN A 67 -0.54 14.92 5.26
N ILE A 68 0.31 13.90 5.34
CA ILE A 68 0.41 12.87 4.29
C ILE A 68 -0.91 12.13 4.17
N ALA A 69 -1.49 11.65 5.28
CA ALA A 69 -2.77 10.95 5.26
C ALA A 69 -3.89 11.83 4.68
N LYS A 70 -3.94 13.11 5.01
CA LYS A 70 -4.93 14.06 4.51
C LYS A 70 -4.81 14.26 3.01
N VAL A 71 -3.60 14.51 2.51
CA VAL A 71 -3.36 14.76 1.08
C VAL A 71 -3.64 13.52 0.24
N ILE A 72 -3.31 12.32 0.74
CA ILE A 72 -3.63 11.07 0.04
C ILE A 72 -5.15 10.89 -0.03
N LYS A 73 -5.87 11.13 1.07
CA LYS A 73 -7.35 11.04 1.09
C LYS A 73 -7.99 12.04 0.13
N ASP A 74 -7.53 13.29 0.14
CA ASP A 74 -8.00 14.35 -0.75
C ASP A 74 -7.76 13.99 -2.23
N SER A 75 -6.57 13.47 -2.56
CA SER A 75 -6.27 12.99 -3.92
C SER A 75 -7.16 11.82 -4.34
N ILE A 76 -7.41 10.86 -3.44
CA ILE A 76 -8.33 9.75 -3.72
C ILE A 76 -9.75 10.28 -3.98
N GLN A 77 -10.22 11.22 -3.16
CA GLN A 77 -11.53 11.85 -3.31
C GLN A 77 -11.64 12.61 -4.63
N LEU A 78 -10.59 13.35 -5.01
CA LEU A 78 -10.54 14.13 -6.25
C LEU A 78 -10.59 13.23 -7.50
N HIS A 79 -9.86 12.12 -7.51
CA HIS A 79 -9.73 11.27 -8.70
C HIS A 79 -10.74 10.12 -8.78
N PHE A 80 -11.17 9.58 -7.64
CA PHE A 80 -12.07 8.41 -7.56
C PHE A 80 -13.42 8.74 -6.92
N GLY A 81 -13.63 9.98 -6.47
CA GLY A 81 -14.86 10.43 -5.82
C GLY A 81 -15.03 9.89 -4.38
N GLU A 82 -16.17 10.23 -3.78
CA GLU A 82 -16.55 9.82 -2.43
C GLU A 82 -16.61 8.29 -2.26
N CYS A 83 -17.06 7.57 -3.30
CA CYS A 83 -17.17 6.12 -3.29
C CYS A 83 -15.78 5.46 -3.18
N GLY A 84 -14.79 5.96 -3.94
CA GLY A 84 -13.42 5.46 -3.88
C GLY A 84 -12.74 5.76 -2.55
N LEU A 85 -13.01 6.95 -1.99
CA LEU A 85 -12.53 7.32 -0.67
C LEU A 85 -13.11 6.41 0.41
N ALA A 86 -14.43 6.20 0.43
CA ALA A 86 -15.10 5.37 1.43
C ALA A 86 -14.58 3.93 1.46
N ALA A 87 -14.33 3.34 0.28
CA ALA A 87 -13.76 2.00 0.16
C ALA A 87 -12.35 1.90 0.77
N SER A 88 -11.51 2.92 0.53
CA SER A 88 -10.11 2.92 0.96
C SER A 88 -9.92 3.38 2.41
N LEU A 89 -10.85 4.17 2.96
CA LEU A 89 -10.71 4.85 4.25
C LEU A 89 -10.49 3.90 5.42
N GLY A 90 -11.15 2.73 5.43
CA GLY A 90 -11.01 1.75 6.52
C GLY A 90 -9.64 1.07 6.60
N SER A 91 -8.87 1.12 5.51
CA SER A 91 -7.61 0.36 5.37
C SER A 91 -6.39 1.25 5.19
N LEU A 92 -6.61 2.46 4.69
CA LEU A 92 -5.58 3.46 4.46
C LEU A 92 -5.11 4.04 5.79
N GLN A 93 -3.91 3.65 6.22
CA GLN A 93 -3.28 4.19 7.42
C GLN A 93 -1.80 4.45 7.18
N VAL A 94 -1.36 5.69 7.42
CA VAL A 94 0.07 6.02 7.46
C VAL A 94 0.61 5.52 8.80
N LYS A 95 1.55 4.59 8.75
CA LYS A 95 2.15 3.96 9.94
C LYS A 95 3.41 4.67 10.40
N TYR A 96 4.18 5.18 9.44
CA TYR A 96 5.49 5.76 9.70
C TYR A 96 5.79 6.88 8.71
N VAL A 97 6.47 7.91 9.19
CA VAL A 97 7.00 9.02 8.39
C VAL A 97 8.30 9.47 9.03
N ASN A 98 9.34 9.59 8.21
CA ASN A 98 10.60 10.21 8.57
C ASN A 98 10.72 11.56 7.85
N PRO A 99 10.77 12.70 8.58
CA PRO A 99 10.92 14.01 7.95
C PRO A 99 12.32 14.26 7.38
N VAL A 100 13.34 13.51 7.83
CA VAL A 100 14.75 13.71 7.40
C VAL A 100 15.02 12.99 6.08
N THR A 101 14.78 11.67 6.05
CA THR A 101 14.95 10.86 4.84
C THR A 101 13.77 10.99 3.87
N LYS A 102 12.66 11.59 4.33
CA LYS A 102 11.40 11.76 3.59
C LYS A 102 10.76 10.44 3.18
N VAL A 103 11.05 9.35 3.90
CA VAL A 103 10.46 8.03 3.71
C VAL A 103 9.18 7.89 4.53
N CYS A 104 8.15 7.27 3.98
CA CYS A 104 6.91 6.96 4.68
C CYS A 104 6.41 5.54 4.38
N ILE A 105 5.68 4.96 5.35
CA ILE A 105 5.06 3.63 5.23
C ILE A 105 3.56 3.79 5.31
N ILE A 106 2.86 3.29 4.30
CA ILE A 106 1.42 3.39 4.16
C ILE A 106 0.83 1.99 4.06
N ARG A 107 -0.11 1.69 4.95
CA ARG A 107 -0.96 0.49 4.89
C ARG A 107 -2.14 0.76 3.97
N VAL A 108 -2.47 -0.19 3.11
CA VAL A 108 -3.60 -0.14 2.18
C VAL A 108 -4.24 -1.53 2.06
N SER A 109 -5.52 -1.59 1.67
CA SER A 109 -6.17 -2.85 1.28
C SER A 109 -5.52 -3.44 0.03
N ARG A 110 -5.45 -4.77 -0.09
CA ARG A 110 -5.01 -5.44 -1.33
C ARG A 110 -5.91 -5.10 -2.52
N GLU A 111 -7.18 -4.82 -2.32
CA GLU A 111 -8.12 -4.56 -3.43
C GLU A 111 -7.94 -3.14 -3.97
N ASP A 112 -7.72 -2.16 -3.10
CA ASP A 112 -7.61 -0.74 -3.47
C ASP A 112 -6.17 -0.23 -3.63
N HIS A 113 -5.16 -1.09 -3.41
CA HIS A 113 -3.75 -0.67 -3.46
C HIS A 113 -3.37 0.04 -4.76
N GLN A 114 -3.89 -0.41 -5.91
CA GLN A 114 -3.62 0.23 -7.20
C GLN A 114 -4.25 1.62 -7.29
N LYS A 115 -5.50 1.79 -6.85
CA LYS A 115 -6.19 3.09 -6.86
C LYS A 115 -5.47 4.08 -5.96
N VAL A 116 -5.12 3.66 -4.75
CA VAL A 116 -4.37 4.49 -3.80
C VAL A 116 -3.01 4.86 -4.36
N TRP A 117 -2.29 3.91 -4.98
CA TRP A 117 -1.01 4.21 -5.60
C TRP A 117 -1.13 5.23 -6.74
N THR A 118 -2.13 5.08 -7.63
CA THR A 118 -2.41 6.05 -8.69
C THR A 118 -2.78 7.43 -8.14
N ALA A 119 -3.60 7.50 -7.09
CA ALA A 119 -3.90 8.77 -6.43
C ALA A 119 -2.63 9.41 -5.86
N ILE A 120 -1.74 8.63 -5.26
CA ILE A 120 -0.50 9.14 -4.68
C ILE A 120 0.44 9.70 -5.75
N THR A 121 0.60 9.02 -6.90
CA THR A 121 1.46 9.54 -7.98
C THR A 121 0.90 10.81 -8.64
N MET A 122 -0.41 11.04 -8.53
CA MET A 122 -1.06 12.27 -9.00
C MET A 122 -0.97 13.43 -8.00
N VAL A 123 -0.51 13.21 -6.77
CA VAL A 123 -0.29 14.29 -5.81
C VAL A 123 0.83 15.19 -6.31
N ARG A 124 0.48 16.45 -6.59
CA ARG A 124 1.43 17.47 -7.05
C ARG A 124 1.87 18.43 -5.96
N CYS A 125 1.04 18.64 -4.93
CA CYS A 125 1.30 19.61 -3.89
C CYS A 125 0.83 19.10 -2.53
N ILE A 126 1.58 19.39 -1.47
CA ILE A 126 1.09 19.33 -0.09
C ILE A 126 0.88 20.78 0.35
N GLY A 127 -0.37 21.22 0.39
CA GLY A 127 -0.70 22.62 0.65
C GLY A 127 -0.18 23.53 -0.48
N LYS A 128 0.86 24.32 -0.19
CA LYS A 128 1.46 25.27 -1.14
C LYS A 128 2.78 24.78 -1.76
N ILE A 129 3.31 23.65 -1.28
CA ILE A 129 4.63 23.17 -1.70
C ILE A 129 4.48 22.08 -2.75
N PRO A 130 5.16 22.18 -3.90
CA PRO A 130 5.17 21.12 -4.90
C PRO A 130 5.94 19.90 -4.37
N VAL A 131 5.29 18.75 -4.40
CA VAL A 131 5.88 17.47 -4.00
C VAL A 131 5.63 16.39 -5.04
N SER A 132 6.48 15.38 -5.03
CA SER A 132 6.33 14.18 -5.83
C SER A 132 6.56 12.95 -4.96
N PHE A 133 5.77 11.91 -5.15
CA PHE A 133 5.90 10.65 -4.42
C PHE A 133 6.52 9.59 -5.32
N ASN A 134 7.52 8.89 -4.82
CA ASN A 134 8.12 7.74 -5.48
C ASN A 134 7.85 6.47 -4.67
N LEU A 135 7.51 5.38 -5.35
CA LEU A 135 7.30 4.09 -4.72
C LEU A 135 8.61 3.31 -4.68
N LEU A 136 9.05 2.91 -3.49
CA LEU A 136 10.29 2.15 -3.29
C LEU A 136 10.02 0.64 -3.22
N ASP A 137 9.08 0.23 -2.36
CA ASP A 137 8.73 -1.17 -2.16
C ASP A 137 7.22 -1.37 -1.89
N VAL A 138 6.70 -2.53 -2.29
CA VAL A 138 5.35 -2.98 -1.94
C VAL A 138 5.40 -4.38 -1.34
N SER A 139 5.00 -4.48 -0.08
CA SER A 139 5.07 -5.69 0.72
C SER A 139 3.68 -6.17 1.16
N GLY A 140 3.47 -7.49 1.19
CA GLY A 140 2.21 -8.10 1.67
C GLY A 140 2.17 -8.36 3.18
N SER A 141 3.28 -8.13 3.88
CA SER A 141 3.44 -8.36 5.32
C SER A 141 4.19 -7.19 5.93
N ILE A 142 3.83 -6.81 7.15
CA ILE A 142 4.52 -5.74 7.89
C ILE A 142 5.99 -6.11 8.17
N ARG A 143 6.30 -7.41 8.34
CA ARG A 143 7.67 -7.87 8.60
C ARG A 143 8.58 -7.63 7.38
N ALA A 144 8.10 -7.99 6.19
CA ALA A 144 8.83 -7.74 4.95
C ALA A 144 8.97 -6.23 4.69
N CYS A 145 7.88 -5.48 4.88
CA CYS A 145 7.88 -4.03 4.74
C CYS A 145 8.86 -3.36 5.73
N LYS A 146 8.98 -3.87 6.95
CA LYS A 146 9.86 -3.34 7.98
C LYS A 146 11.32 -3.49 7.58
N THR A 147 11.73 -4.67 7.11
CA THR A 147 13.10 -4.89 6.60
C THR A 147 13.39 -3.97 5.42
N ALA A 148 12.50 -3.94 4.43
CA ALA A 148 12.66 -3.08 3.26
C ALA A 148 12.70 -1.59 3.63
N ALA A 149 11.89 -1.15 4.59
CA ALA A 149 11.88 0.23 5.06
C ALA A 149 13.17 0.61 5.79
N ILE A 150 13.75 -0.29 6.59
CA ILE A 150 15.04 -0.05 7.26
C ILE A 150 16.15 0.08 6.21
N GLU A 151 16.24 -0.86 5.28
CA GLU A 151 17.25 -0.83 4.20
C GLU A 151 17.11 0.44 3.34
N CYS A 152 15.88 0.83 3.01
CA CYS A 152 15.62 2.07 2.27
C CYS A 152 16.00 3.32 3.07
N ASP A 153 15.66 3.39 4.36
CA ASP A 153 15.95 4.54 5.21
C ASP A 153 17.47 4.69 5.42
N GLU A 154 18.19 3.59 5.65
CA GLU A 154 19.66 3.57 5.77
C GLU A 154 20.34 4.05 4.47
N ALA A 155 19.97 3.48 3.32
CA ALA A 155 20.55 3.88 2.03
C ALA A 155 20.28 5.37 1.72
N LYS A 156 19.10 5.87 2.07
CA LYS A 156 18.75 7.28 1.88
C LYS A 156 19.44 8.19 2.88
N PHE A 157 19.63 7.75 4.11
CA PHE A 157 20.36 8.51 5.10
C PHE A 157 21.84 8.63 4.72
N GLU A 158 22.45 7.59 4.16
CA GLU A 158 23.80 7.66 3.60
C GLU A 158 23.89 8.68 2.45
N GLN A 159 22.94 8.65 1.51
CA GLN A 159 22.87 9.65 0.44
C GLN A 159 22.70 11.07 1.00
N TYR A 160 21.88 11.22 2.04
CA TYR A 160 21.69 12.50 2.72
C TYR A 160 22.99 12.99 3.38
N LYS A 161 23.77 12.11 4.00
CA LYS A 161 25.08 12.47 4.56
C LYS A 161 26.05 12.98 3.49
N LEU A 162 26.11 12.30 2.35
CA LEU A 162 26.96 12.69 1.23
C LEU A 162 26.55 14.04 0.64
N ALA A 163 25.24 14.32 0.55
CA ALA A 163 24.71 15.56 -0.01
C ALA A 163 24.75 16.75 0.96
N ALA A 164 24.50 16.52 2.25
CA ALA A 164 24.46 17.57 3.27
C ALA A 164 25.85 17.95 3.81
N GLY A 165 26.86 17.09 3.65
CA GLY A 165 28.22 17.33 4.14
C GLY A 165 28.25 17.63 5.64
N ASP A 166 28.94 18.71 6.03
CA ASP A 166 29.19 19.10 7.43
C ASP A 166 27.96 19.71 8.16
N ARG A 167 26.83 19.89 7.47
CA ARG A 167 25.60 20.47 8.05
C ARG A 167 24.80 19.48 8.91
N ILE A 168 25.35 18.30 9.21
CA ILE A 168 24.70 17.31 10.05
C ILE A 168 24.80 17.77 11.49
N THR A 169 23.78 18.49 11.95
CA THR A 169 23.62 18.81 13.36
C THR A 169 23.35 17.52 14.15
N PRO A 170 23.87 17.36 15.38
CA PRO A 170 23.57 16.20 16.22
C PRO A 170 22.07 15.98 16.45
N ASP A 171 21.27 17.05 16.40
CA ASP A 171 19.81 17.01 16.49
C ASP A 171 19.15 16.20 15.36
N ILE A 172 19.68 16.29 14.13
CA ILE A 172 19.21 15.51 12.98
C ILE A 172 19.50 14.03 13.18
N ILE A 173 20.71 13.70 13.70
CA ILE A 173 21.09 12.32 13.99
C ILE A 173 20.16 11.72 15.05
N GLN A 174 19.88 12.47 16.12
CA GLN A 174 18.97 12.05 17.19
C GLN A 174 17.54 11.85 16.66
N THR A 175 17.08 12.73 15.78
CA THR A 175 15.76 12.61 15.12
C THR A 175 15.69 11.34 14.28
N VAL A 176 16.72 11.07 13.48
CA VAL A 176 16.81 9.87 12.65
C VAL A 176 16.84 8.61 13.51
N GLN A 177 17.62 8.58 14.59
CA GLN A 177 17.66 7.46 15.53
C GLN A 177 16.28 7.21 16.19
N THR A 178 15.60 8.27 16.60
CA THR A 178 14.23 8.18 17.14
C THR A 178 13.26 7.62 16.08
N CYS A 179 13.45 7.99 14.82
CA CYS A 179 12.64 7.48 13.72
C CYS A 179 12.96 5.99 13.44
N PHE A 180 14.21 5.56 13.51
CA PHE A 180 14.57 4.14 13.43
C PHE A 180 13.91 3.31 14.54
N ASP A 181 13.90 3.81 15.77
CA ASP A 181 13.24 3.14 16.89
C ASP A 181 11.72 2.98 16.63
N LYS A 182 11.08 4.00 16.05
CA LYS A 182 9.68 3.91 15.61
C LYS A 182 9.45 2.86 14.54
N ILE A 183 10.34 2.72 13.54
CA ILE A 183 10.23 1.62 12.54
C ILE A 183 10.37 0.26 13.26
N ARG A 184 11.30 0.16 14.20
CA ARG A 184 11.54 -1.06 14.99
C ARG A 184 10.36 -1.41 15.89
N GLY A 185 9.64 -0.42 16.40
CA GLY A 185 8.41 -0.57 17.19
C GLY A 185 7.13 -0.80 16.38
N LEU A 186 7.19 -0.88 15.04
CA LEU A 186 6.03 -1.26 14.21
C LEU A 186 5.71 -2.75 14.43
N GLU A 187 4.96 -3.02 15.49
CA GLU A 187 4.31 -4.30 15.72
C GLU A 187 2.85 -4.23 15.23
N SER A 188 2.36 -5.37 14.74
CA SER A 188 1.18 -5.46 13.87
C SER A 188 -0.14 -5.29 14.60
#